data_AF-A0A1Y4REN3-F1
#
_entry.id   AF-A0A1Y4REN3-F1
#
_cell.length_a   1.000
_cell.length_b   1.000
_cell.length_c   1.000
_cell.angle_alpha   90.00
_cell.angle_beta   90.00
_cell.angle_gamma   90.00
#
_symmetry.space_group_name_H-M   'P 1'
#
loop_
_entity.id
_entity.type
_entity.pdbx_description
1 polymer ?
#
loop_
_entity_poly.entity_id
_entity_poly.type
_entity_poly.pdbx_seq_one_letter_code
_entity_poly.pdbx_strand_id
1 'polypeptide(L)'
;MQVYKELSFVGGKPELDKLARDIYNVFPADWVKPKSNQMLKDYILADYIGKQAPHAEVSIYYGKDTWREGYVKVCNIVPLQKNQLTIDEYNQLLDLFYNDIARVYGETHDDIKVVGPSSGQFNPLDYISEEALKKLTLFCNAANKSTGSSHPCDEERWFDFICQTVDDGKIFDYDTLFKFLQDEEYWGKKEKGFSGVIGQFAWNEENAEELASEYDNYVRILQYYKNTRLGRLVE
;
A
#
# COMPACT_ATOMS: atom_id res chain seq x y z
N MET A 1 7.54 -10.63 1.81
CA MET A 1 6.06 -10.44 1.64
C MET A 1 5.70 -9.72 0.32
N GLN A 2 4.63 -10.15 -0.37
CA GLN A 2 4.07 -9.41 -1.53
C GLN A 2 3.10 -8.29 -1.09
N VAL A 3 3.09 -7.19 -1.84
CA VAL A 3 2.12 -6.09 -1.72
C VAL A 3 1.40 -5.82 -3.04
N TYR A 4 0.25 -5.16 -2.94
CA TYR A 4 -0.46 -4.68 -4.12
C TYR A 4 0.34 -3.58 -4.81
N LYS A 5 0.53 -3.73 -6.12
CA LYS A 5 1.13 -2.70 -6.96
C LYS A 5 0.19 -1.50 -7.08
N GLU A 6 0.76 -0.32 -7.26
CA GLU A 6 0.03 0.91 -7.51
C GLU A 6 0.40 1.50 -8.88
N LEU A 7 -0.57 2.14 -9.54
CA LEU A 7 -0.41 2.82 -10.83
C LEU A 7 -1.20 4.12 -10.85
N SER A 8 -0.55 5.20 -11.28
CA SER A 8 -1.10 6.55 -11.29
C SER A 8 -0.87 7.27 -12.62
N PHE A 9 -1.78 8.17 -12.95
CA PHE A 9 -1.64 9.15 -14.02
C PHE A 9 -1.55 10.54 -13.40
N VAL A 10 -0.46 11.24 -13.65
CA VAL A 10 -0.14 12.55 -13.09
C VAL A 10 -0.33 13.62 -14.16
N GLY A 11 -1.11 14.65 -13.84
CA GLY A 11 -1.45 15.71 -14.76
C GLY A 11 -2.35 16.76 -14.11
N GLY A 12 -2.47 17.92 -14.74
CA GLY A 12 -3.43 18.94 -14.33
C GLY A 12 -4.86 18.54 -14.71
N LYS A 13 -5.81 19.39 -14.34
CA LYS A 13 -7.23 19.18 -14.67
C LYS A 13 -7.47 18.97 -16.17
N PRO A 14 -6.94 19.80 -17.09
CA PRO A 14 -7.18 19.61 -18.52
C PRO A 14 -6.69 18.26 -19.04
N GLU A 15 -5.55 17.79 -18.54
CA GLU A 15 -4.90 16.54 -18.95
C GLU A 15 -5.67 15.33 -18.41
N LEU A 16 -6.09 15.38 -17.15
CA LEU A 16 -6.92 14.33 -16.53
C LEU A 16 -8.34 14.28 -17.14
N ASP A 17 -8.89 15.44 -17.53
CA ASP A 17 -10.17 15.50 -18.26
C ASP A 17 -10.05 14.82 -19.64
N LYS A 18 -8.91 14.95 -20.33
CA LYS A 18 -8.64 14.24 -21.58
C LYS A 18 -8.48 12.74 -21.33
N LEU A 19 -7.70 12.33 -20.32
CA LEU A 19 -7.55 10.94 -19.92
C LEU A 19 -8.91 10.25 -19.76
N ALA A 20 -9.82 10.85 -18.97
CA ALA A 20 -11.13 10.27 -18.70
C ALA A 20 -12.00 10.06 -19.95
N ARG A 21 -11.76 10.84 -21.02
CA ARG A 21 -12.47 10.71 -22.30
C ARG A 21 -11.76 9.76 -23.25
N ASP A 22 -10.44 9.89 -23.37
CA ASP A 22 -9.68 9.40 -24.52
C ASP A 22 -8.94 8.09 -24.23
N ILE A 23 -8.79 7.67 -22.97
CA ILE A 23 -8.12 6.41 -22.61
C ILE A 23 -8.74 5.18 -23.29
N TYR A 24 -10.04 5.21 -23.59
CA TYR A 24 -10.73 4.13 -24.28
C TYR A 24 -10.29 3.95 -25.74
N ASN A 25 -9.68 4.96 -26.35
CA ASN A 25 -9.24 4.91 -27.74
C ASN A 25 -8.02 3.98 -27.93
N VAL A 26 -7.31 3.64 -26.85
CA VAL A 26 -6.14 2.76 -26.89
C VAL A 26 -6.45 1.34 -26.41
N PHE A 27 -7.70 1.00 -26.09
CA PHE A 27 -8.06 -0.33 -25.60
C PHE A 27 -7.79 -1.39 -26.68
N PRO A 28 -6.98 -2.42 -26.39
CA PRO A 28 -6.85 -3.56 -27.27
C PRO A 28 -8.03 -4.52 -27.11
N ALA A 29 -8.09 -5.57 -27.95
CA ALA A 29 -9.25 -6.48 -28.03
C ALA A 29 -9.61 -7.20 -26.72
N ASP A 30 -8.64 -7.39 -25.82
CA ASP A 30 -8.83 -8.05 -24.53
C ASP A 30 -9.41 -7.12 -23.45
N TRP A 31 -9.60 -5.83 -23.76
CA TRP A 31 -10.12 -4.82 -22.84
C TRP A 31 -11.41 -4.18 -23.37
N VAL A 32 -12.40 -4.08 -22.51
CA VAL A 32 -13.71 -3.55 -22.87
C VAL A 32 -14.11 -2.43 -21.93
N LYS A 33 -14.68 -1.35 -22.48
CA LYS A 33 -15.39 -0.36 -21.68
C LYS A 33 -16.72 -0.96 -21.22
N PRO A 34 -16.94 -1.16 -19.91
CA PRO A 34 -18.20 -1.73 -19.43
C PRO A 34 -19.38 -0.82 -19.75
N LYS A 35 -20.58 -1.40 -19.72
CA LYS A 35 -21.82 -0.62 -19.93
C LYS A 35 -21.95 0.46 -18.86
N SER A 36 -22.42 1.63 -19.28
CA SER A 36 -22.62 2.78 -18.40
C SER A 36 -23.47 2.39 -17.18
N ASN A 37 -22.94 2.70 -15.99
CA ASN A 37 -23.62 2.55 -14.72
C ASN A 37 -23.68 3.92 -14.06
N GLN A 38 -24.89 4.40 -13.75
CA GLN A 38 -25.09 5.71 -13.14
C GLN A 38 -24.35 5.87 -11.80
N MET A 39 -24.18 4.77 -11.06
CA MET A 39 -23.45 4.75 -9.79
C MET A 39 -21.93 4.88 -9.96
N LEU A 40 -21.41 4.52 -11.13
CA LEU A 40 -19.99 4.56 -11.46
C LEU A 40 -19.67 5.61 -12.54
N LYS A 41 -20.56 6.59 -12.72
CA LYS A 41 -20.40 7.66 -13.73
C LYS A 41 -19.11 8.48 -13.57
N ASP A 42 -18.59 8.49 -12.34
CA ASP A 42 -17.39 9.23 -11.93
C ASP A 42 -16.14 8.32 -11.94
N TYR A 43 -16.20 7.16 -12.61
CA TYR A 43 -15.08 6.24 -12.74
C TYR A 43 -14.71 6.03 -14.20
N ILE A 44 -13.42 5.88 -14.44
CA ILE A 44 -12.89 5.24 -15.65
C ILE A 44 -12.81 3.75 -15.34
N LEU A 45 -13.45 2.93 -16.18
CA LEU A 45 -13.58 1.49 -15.97
C LEU A 45 -13.03 0.72 -17.16
N ALA A 46 -12.33 -0.39 -16.91
CA ALA A 46 -11.80 -1.26 -17.95
C ALA A 46 -11.97 -2.73 -17.56
N ASP A 47 -12.81 -3.46 -18.28
CA ASP A 47 -13.01 -4.90 -18.11
C ASP A 47 -11.94 -5.65 -18.88
N TYR A 48 -11.10 -6.41 -18.19
CA TYR A 48 -10.25 -7.42 -18.79
C TYR A 48 -11.07 -8.68 -19.08
N ILE A 49 -11.09 -9.09 -20.35
CA ILE A 49 -11.77 -10.30 -20.85
C ILE A 49 -10.83 -11.27 -21.59
N GLY A 50 -9.53 -11.00 -21.53
CA GLY A 50 -8.50 -11.84 -22.12
C GLY A 50 -8.27 -13.14 -21.34
N LYS A 51 -7.29 -13.92 -21.81
CA LYS A 51 -7.00 -15.26 -21.27
C LYS A 51 -5.78 -15.33 -20.34
N GLN A 52 -5.05 -14.23 -20.16
CA GLN A 52 -3.78 -14.24 -19.42
C GLN A 52 -3.97 -14.17 -17.90
N ALA A 53 -5.10 -13.61 -17.45
CA ALA A 53 -5.45 -13.44 -16.04
C ALA A 53 -6.97 -13.64 -15.86
N PRO A 54 -7.48 -13.76 -14.62
CA PRO A 54 -8.92 -13.79 -14.37
C PRO A 54 -9.62 -12.55 -14.91
N HIS A 55 -10.85 -12.70 -15.37
CA HIS A 55 -11.64 -11.54 -15.82
C HIS A 55 -11.89 -10.60 -14.63
N ALA A 56 -11.63 -9.31 -14.82
CA ALA A 56 -11.71 -8.32 -13.76
C ALA A 56 -11.98 -6.91 -14.32
N GLU A 57 -12.61 -6.06 -13.51
CA GLU A 57 -12.81 -4.63 -13.78
C GLU A 57 -11.73 -3.82 -13.06
N VAL A 58 -10.93 -3.07 -13.82
CA VAL A 58 -10.00 -2.06 -13.30
C VAL A 58 -10.76 -0.75 -13.17
N SER A 59 -10.62 -0.08 -12.03
CA SER A 59 -11.34 1.15 -11.70
C SER A 59 -10.40 2.29 -11.31
N ILE A 60 -10.57 3.45 -11.92
CA ILE A 60 -9.90 4.70 -11.57
C ILE A 60 -10.99 5.72 -11.24
N TYR A 61 -11.00 6.22 -10.00
CA TYR A 61 -11.95 7.26 -9.61
C TYR A 61 -11.55 8.60 -10.23
N TYR A 62 -12.49 9.23 -10.94
CA TYR A 62 -12.37 10.57 -11.52
C TYR A 62 -13.61 11.41 -11.21
N GLY A 63 -13.94 11.52 -9.94
CA GLY A 63 -15.06 12.34 -9.47
C GLY A 63 -14.76 13.82 -9.32
N LYS A 64 -15.68 14.49 -8.61
CA LYS A 64 -15.58 15.93 -8.38
C LYS A 64 -14.33 16.21 -7.52
N ASP A 65 -13.47 17.10 -8.02
CA ASP A 65 -12.25 17.58 -7.37
C ASP A 65 -11.01 16.66 -7.36
N THR A 66 -11.03 15.48 -7.99
CA THR A 66 -9.86 14.57 -8.03
C THR A 66 -8.61 15.22 -8.64
N TRP A 67 -8.80 16.10 -9.62
CA TRP A 67 -7.73 16.88 -10.25
C TRP A 67 -6.96 17.79 -9.28
N ARG A 68 -7.49 18.11 -8.09
CA ARG A 68 -6.80 18.95 -7.11
C ARG A 68 -5.57 18.28 -6.51
N GLU A 69 -5.55 16.94 -6.53
CA GLU A 69 -4.39 16.17 -6.11
C GLU A 69 -3.29 16.16 -7.18
N GLY A 70 -3.60 16.57 -8.41
CA GLY A 70 -2.66 16.56 -9.54
C GLY A 70 -2.40 15.16 -10.10
N TYR A 71 -3.16 14.15 -9.68
CA TYR A 71 -3.09 12.80 -10.22
C TYR A 71 -4.43 12.05 -10.02
N VAL A 72 -4.59 10.96 -10.76
CA VAL A 72 -5.56 9.89 -10.47
C VAL A 72 -4.83 8.57 -10.40
N LYS A 73 -5.38 7.59 -9.69
CA LYS A 73 -4.77 6.26 -9.57
C LYS A 73 -5.78 5.14 -9.75
N VAL A 74 -5.28 3.95 -10.12
CA VAL A 74 -6.08 2.73 -10.06
C VAL A 74 -6.46 2.51 -8.60
N CYS A 75 -7.75 2.60 -8.30
CA CYS A 75 -8.27 2.50 -6.93
C CYS A 75 -8.58 1.06 -6.55
N ASN A 76 -9.05 0.25 -7.51
CA ASN A 76 -9.41 -1.13 -7.26
C ASN A 76 -9.41 -1.97 -8.56
N ILE A 77 -9.19 -3.28 -8.41
CA ILE A 77 -9.35 -4.29 -9.45
C ILE A 77 -10.22 -5.39 -8.87
N VAL A 78 -11.41 -5.59 -9.44
CA VAL A 78 -12.43 -6.49 -8.89
C VAL A 78 -12.69 -7.65 -9.85
N PRO A 79 -12.65 -8.91 -9.39
CA PRO A 79 -12.94 -10.05 -10.26
C PRO A 79 -14.39 -10.07 -10.72
N LEU A 80 -14.62 -10.39 -12.01
CA LEU A 80 -15.96 -10.45 -12.62
C LEU A 80 -16.61 -11.83 -12.53
N GLN A 81 -15.81 -12.89 -12.30
CA GLN A 81 -16.26 -14.29 -12.40
C GLN A 81 -15.98 -15.11 -11.12
N LYS A 82 -15.39 -14.50 -10.10
CA LYS A 82 -15.03 -15.16 -8.84
C LYS A 82 -15.11 -14.18 -7.68
N ASN A 83 -15.00 -14.68 -6.45
CA ASN A 83 -15.25 -13.88 -5.25
C ASN A 83 -14.13 -12.86 -4.95
N GLN A 84 -12.85 -13.25 -5.07
CA GLN A 84 -11.71 -12.40 -4.71
C GLN A 84 -10.46 -12.77 -5.51
N LEU A 85 -9.65 -11.77 -5.88
CA LEU A 85 -8.33 -11.98 -6.47
C LEU A 85 -7.30 -12.28 -5.38
N THR A 86 -6.30 -13.09 -5.71
CA THR A 86 -5.05 -13.14 -4.96
C THR A 86 -4.20 -11.90 -5.26
N ILE A 87 -3.19 -11.61 -4.43
CA ILE A 87 -2.26 -10.50 -4.68
C ILE A 87 -1.54 -10.68 -6.03
N ASP A 88 -1.12 -11.89 -6.35
CA ASP A 88 -0.46 -12.19 -7.63
C ASP A 88 -1.38 -11.93 -8.83
N GLU A 89 -2.64 -12.36 -8.76
CA GLU A 89 -3.61 -12.09 -9.83
C GLU A 89 -3.93 -10.59 -9.96
N TYR A 90 -4.06 -9.87 -8.84
CA TYR A 90 -4.24 -8.43 -8.85
C TYR A 90 -3.05 -7.74 -9.52
N ASN A 91 -1.83 -8.07 -9.09
CA ASN A 91 -0.61 -7.47 -9.60
C ASN A 91 -0.40 -7.80 -11.08
N GLN A 92 -0.72 -9.02 -11.51
CA GLN A 92 -0.70 -9.41 -12.91
C GLN A 92 -1.70 -8.61 -13.74
N LEU A 93 -2.92 -8.38 -13.24
CA LEU A 93 -3.93 -7.56 -13.90
C LEU A 93 -3.51 -6.09 -14.02
N LEU A 94 -2.86 -5.54 -12.99
CA LEU A 94 -2.33 -4.18 -13.05
C LEU A 94 -1.17 -4.06 -14.06
N ASP A 95 -0.30 -5.07 -14.14
CA ASP A 95 0.77 -5.13 -15.15
C ASP A 95 0.19 -5.22 -16.57
N LEU A 96 -0.87 -6.01 -16.78
CA LEU A 96 -1.58 -6.07 -18.07
C LEU A 96 -2.19 -4.70 -18.41
N PHE A 97 -2.93 -4.09 -17.48
CA PHE A 97 -3.51 -2.76 -17.70
C PHE A 97 -2.43 -1.71 -18.02
N TYR A 98 -1.29 -1.76 -17.35
CA TYR A 98 -0.17 -0.88 -17.65
C TYR A 98 0.38 -1.10 -19.06
N ASN A 99 0.71 -2.34 -19.41
CA ASN A 99 1.38 -2.66 -20.67
C ASN A 99 0.48 -2.42 -21.88
N ASP A 100 -0.81 -2.73 -21.75
CA ASP A 100 -1.80 -2.71 -22.81
C ASP A 100 -2.45 -1.34 -22.99
N ILE A 101 -2.62 -0.58 -21.91
CA ILE A 101 -3.39 0.69 -21.91
C ILE A 101 -2.53 1.85 -21.40
N ALA A 102 -2.11 1.82 -20.13
CA ALA A 102 -1.57 3.02 -19.48
C ALA A 102 -0.30 3.53 -20.16
N ARG A 103 0.66 2.64 -20.42
CA ARG A 103 1.92 2.96 -21.11
C ARG A 103 1.65 3.49 -22.53
N VAL A 104 0.76 2.83 -23.28
CA VAL A 104 0.39 3.22 -24.66
C VAL A 104 -0.26 4.60 -24.68
N TYR A 105 -1.14 4.89 -23.71
CA TYR A 105 -1.74 6.20 -23.56
C TYR A 105 -0.68 7.28 -23.26
N GLY A 106 0.20 7.02 -22.28
CA GLY A 106 1.28 7.95 -21.91
C GLY A 106 2.30 8.21 -23.02
N GLU A 107 2.62 7.21 -23.85
CA GLU A 107 3.52 7.36 -25.01
C GLU A 107 2.92 8.18 -26.15
N THR A 108 1.60 8.36 -26.17
CA THR A 108 0.88 9.12 -27.21
C THR A 108 0.37 10.49 -26.73
N HIS A 109 0.53 10.79 -25.44
CA HIS A 109 0.04 12.01 -24.79
C HIS A 109 1.14 12.59 -23.88
N ASP A 110 1.97 13.47 -24.41
CA ASP A 110 3.12 14.06 -23.70
C ASP A 110 2.71 14.94 -22.49
N ASP A 111 1.44 15.33 -22.39
CA ASP A 111 0.89 16.18 -21.33
C ASP A 111 0.51 15.40 -20.05
N ILE A 112 0.56 14.06 -20.07
CA ILE A 112 0.29 13.22 -18.90
C ILE A 112 1.47 12.30 -18.57
N LYS A 113 1.78 12.15 -17.28
CA LYS A 113 2.84 11.24 -16.83
C LYS A 113 2.23 10.01 -16.19
N VAL A 114 2.57 8.83 -16.71
CA VAL A 114 2.25 7.55 -16.07
C VAL A 114 3.32 7.21 -15.04
N VAL A 115 2.91 6.88 -13.82
CA VAL A 115 3.79 6.52 -12.70
C VAL A 115 3.38 5.15 -12.18
N GLY A 116 4.30 4.19 -12.26
CA GLY A 116 4.08 2.79 -11.89
C GLY A 116 4.10 1.84 -13.10
N PRO A 117 3.76 0.55 -12.91
CA PRO A 117 3.36 -0.06 -11.63
C PRO A 117 4.48 0.00 -10.59
N SER A 118 4.15 0.16 -9.31
CA SER A 118 5.12 0.03 -8.23
C SER A 118 5.68 -1.39 -8.11
N SER A 119 6.69 -1.59 -7.26
CA SER A 119 7.17 -2.93 -6.92
C SER A 119 6.06 -3.74 -6.25
N GLY A 120 5.88 -5.01 -6.65
CA GLY A 120 5.02 -5.95 -5.92
C GLY A 120 5.70 -6.53 -4.68
N GLN A 121 6.99 -6.29 -4.51
CA GLN A 121 7.75 -6.71 -3.33
C GLN A 121 7.69 -5.63 -2.27
N PHE A 122 7.33 -6.02 -1.05
CA PHE A 122 7.33 -5.12 0.11
C PHE A 122 8.73 -4.58 0.38
N ASN A 123 8.83 -3.28 0.58
CA ASN A 123 10.02 -2.62 1.09
C ASN A 123 9.61 -1.73 2.28
N PRO A 124 10.10 -1.97 3.51
CA PRO A 124 9.71 -1.17 4.66
C PRO A 124 10.07 0.32 4.50
N LEU A 125 11.11 0.64 3.72
CA LEU A 125 11.54 2.03 3.49
C LEU A 125 10.57 2.85 2.62
N ASP A 126 9.61 2.19 1.97
CA ASP A 126 8.53 2.88 1.26
C ASP A 126 7.51 3.49 2.25
N TYR A 127 7.47 2.98 3.49
CA TYR A 127 6.48 3.34 4.51
C TYR A 127 7.07 4.09 5.70
N ILE A 128 8.31 3.78 6.09
CA ILE A 128 9.01 4.37 7.25
C ILE A 128 10.40 4.86 6.86
N SER A 129 11.03 5.66 7.72
CA SER A 129 12.43 6.08 7.52
C SER A 129 13.42 4.96 7.81
N GLU A 130 14.67 5.10 7.34
CA GLU A 130 15.77 4.21 7.72
C GLU A 130 16.00 4.19 9.23
N GLU A 131 15.82 5.32 9.91
CA GLU A 131 16.03 5.43 11.35
C GLU A 131 14.93 4.71 12.14
N ALA A 132 13.66 4.87 11.72
CA ALA A 132 12.56 4.10 12.26
C ALA A 132 12.77 2.59 12.06
N LEU A 133 13.27 2.18 10.88
CA LEU A 133 13.52 0.78 10.59
C LEU A 133 14.64 0.19 11.48
N LYS A 134 15.70 0.95 11.76
CA LYS A 134 16.74 0.53 12.71
C LYS A 134 16.17 0.31 14.10
N LYS A 135 15.32 1.22 14.58
CA LYS A 135 14.67 1.12 15.89
C LYS A 135 13.73 -0.09 15.97
N LEU A 136 12.90 -0.29 14.93
CA LEU A 136 12.05 -1.49 14.81
C LEU A 136 12.87 -2.77 14.81
N THR A 137 13.97 -2.79 14.07
CA THR A 137 14.88 -3.95 13.99
C THR A 137 15.51 -4.26 15.35
N LEU A 138 15.96 -3.23 16.06
CA LEU A 138 16.51 -3.38 17.40
C LEU A 138 15.47 -3.96 18.36
N PHE A 139 14.25 -3.42 18.36
CA PHE A 139 13.14 -3.96 19.14
C PHE A 139 12.87 -5.42 18.78
N CYS A 140 12.66 -5.74 17.50
CA CYS A 140 12.28 -7.08 17.05
C CYS A 140 13.33 -8.16 17.39
N ASN A 141 14.61 -7.79 17.42
CA ASN A 141 15.70 -8.72 17.72
C ASN A 141 15.98 -8.88 19.22
N ALA A 142 15.72 -7.83 20.01
CA ALA A 142 16.06 -7.80 21.44
C ALA A 142 14.87 -8.12 22.36
N ALA A 143 13.63 -7.91 21.88
CA ALA A 143 12.45 -8.07 22.70
C ALA A 143 12.20 -9.53 23.06
N ASN A 144 11.67 -9.73 24.27
CA ASN A 144 11.11 -11.01 24.64
C ASN A 144 9.80 -11.23 23.88
N LYS A 145 9.86 -12.05 22.83
CA LYS A 145 8.71 -12.32 21.94
C LYS A 145 7.57 -13.09 22.59
N SER A 146 7.71 -13.56 23.84
CA SER A 146 6.58 -14.13 24.59
C SER A 146 5.80 -13.11 25.41
N THR A 147 6.26 -11.85 25.47
CA THR A 147 5.65 -10.77 26.27
C THR A 147 5.47 -9.48 25.48
N GLY A 148 5.68 -9.51 24.15
CA GLY A 148 5.57 -8.33 23.30
C GLY A 148 6.41 -7.14 23.79
N SER A 149 5.76 -6.00 23.97
CA SER A 149 6.32 -4.75 24.48
C SER A 149 6.26 -4.62 26.02
N SER A 150 5.69 -5.59 26.75
CA SER A 150 5.34 -5.40 28.17
C SER A 150 6.52 -5.31 29.14
N HIS A 151 7.72 -5.74 28.74
CA HIS A 151 8.90 -5.59 29.59
C HIS A 151 9.43 -4.14 29.48
N PRO A 152 9.82 -3.45 30.58
CA PRO A 152 10.17 -2.03 30.53
C PRO A 152 11.21 -1.66 29.46
N CYS A 153 12.26 -2.47 29.29
CA CYS A 153 13.27 -2.21 28.25
C CYS A 153 12.76 -2.46 26.82
N ASP A 154 11.76 -3.31 26.65
CA ASP A 154 11.14 -3.60 25.35
C ASP A 154 10.11 -2.52 25.02
N GLU A 155 9.36 -2.07 26.02
CA GLU A 155 8.45 -0.92 25.96
C GLU A 155 9.19 0.34 25.50
N GLU A 156 10.33 0.67 26.12
CA GLU A 156 11.14 1.85 25.73
C GLU A 156 11.57 1.77 24.26
N ARG A 157 12.08 0.62 23.80
CA ARG A 157 12.47 0.43 22.39
C ARG A 157 11.28 0.52 21.44
N TRP A 158 10.13 0.02 21.87
CA TRP A 158 8.89 0.08 21.10
C TRP A 158 8.40 1.52 20.95
N PHE A 159 8.38 2.28 22.05
CA PHE A 159 8.03 3.69 22.06
C PHE A 159 9.00 4.52 21.23
N ASP A 160 10.30 4.23 21.27
CA ASP A 160 11.29 4.91 20.44
C ASP A 160 11.01 4.75 18.94
N PHE A 161 10.61 3.54 18.52
CA PHE A 161 10.18 3.28 17.15
C PHE A 161 8.90 4.06 16.79
N ILE A 162 7.87 3.99 17.63
CA ILE A 162 6.60 4.69 17.41
C ILE A 162 6.82 6.20 17.28
N CYS A 163 7.51 6.81 18.24
CA CYS A 163 7.81 8.24 18.24
C CYS A 163 8.57 8.64 16.97
N GLN A 164 9.55 7.83 16.53
CA GLN A 164 10.28 8.10 15.29
C GLN A 164 9.36 8.16 14.07
N THR A 165 8.43 7.21 13.92
CA THR A 165 7.50 7.20 12.77
C THR A 165 6.57 8.43 12.75
N VAL A 166 6.13 8.89 13.93
CA VAL A 166 5.32 10.10 14.07
C VAL A 166 6.13 11.37 13.79
N ASP A 167 7.41 11.37 14.19
CA ASP A 167 8.30 12.50 13.94
C ASP A 167 8.65 12.65 12.47
N ASP A 168 8.88 11.54 11.78
CA ASP A 168 9.18 11.50 10.35
C ASP A 168 7.94 11.73 9.47
N GLY A 169 6.73 11.65 10.05
CA GLY A 169 5.47 11.71 9.30
C GLY A 169 5.28 10.51 8.35
N LYS A 170 5.94 9.38 8.65
CA LYS A 170 5.99 8.17 7.83
C LYS A 170 5.63 6.96 8.68
N ILE A 171 4.47 6.38 8.43
CA ILE A 171 3.75 5.54 9.38
C ILE A 171 3.21 4.32 8.64
N PHE A 172 3.30 3.15 9.25
CA PHE A 172 2.56 1.99 8.77
C PHE A 172 1.06 2.13 9.06
N ASP A 173 0.21 1.56 8.21
CA ASP A 173 -1.12 1.15 8.66
C ASP A 173 -1.04 -0.16 9.46
N TYR A 174 -2.11 -0.45 10.18
CA TYR A 174 -2.23 -1.65 11.02
C TYR A 174 -1.91 -2.95 10.26
N ASP A 175 -2.54 -3.16 9.10
CA ASP A 175 -2.41 -4.41 8.35
C ASP A 175 -0.99 -4.60 7.82
N THR A 176 -0.36 -3.51 7.35
CA THR A 176 1.01 -3.55 6.84
C THR A 176 2.00 -3.90 7.95
N LEU A 177 1.92 -3.25 9.12
CA LEU A 177 2.81 -3.55 10.24
C LEU A 177 2.57 -4.97 10.78
N PHE A 178 1.30 -5.36 10.97
CA PHE A 178 0.91 -6.69 11.43
C PHE A 178 1.52 -7.80 10.57
N LYS A 179 1.42 -7.68 9.24
CA LYS A 179 2.00 -8.66 8.33
C LYS A 179 3.52 -8.57 8.28
N PHE A 180 4.09 -7.36 8.33
CA PHE A 180 5.53 -7.18 8.30
C PHE A 180 6.22 -7.82 9.51
N LEU A 181 5.64 -7.72 10.71
CA LEU A 181 6.16 -8.37 11.92
C LEU A 181 6.22 -9.90 11.80
N GLN A 182 5.36 -10.48 10.95
CA GLN A 182 5.26 -11.93 10.69
C GLN A 182 6.09 -12.38 9.47
N ASP A 183 6.76 -11.46 8.77
CA ASP A 183 7.49 -11.78 7.54
C ASP A 183 8.75 -12.63 7.85
N GLU A 184 8.63 -13.95 7.68
CA GLU A 184 9.73 -14.90 7.86
C GLU A 184 10.86 -14.73 6.85
N GLU A 185 10.62 -14.13 5.67
CA GLU A 185 11.69 -13.86 4.70
C GLU A 185 12.59 -12.73 5.19
N TYR A 186 12.00 -11.73 5.85
CA TYR A 186 12.72 -10.58 6.37
C TYR A 186 13.33 -10.85 7.75
N TRP A 187 12.53 -11.36 8.69
CA TRP A 187 12.94 -11.55 10.08
C TRP A 187 13.58 -12.91 10.36
N GLY A 188 13.41 -13.90 9.48
CA GLY A 188 13.88 -15.27 9.68
C GLY A 188 12.83 -16.17 10.34
N LYS A 189 13.06 -17.49 10.27
CA LYS A 189 12.18 -18.51 10.87
C LYS A 189 12.71 -18.94 12.23
N LYS A 190 11.81 -19.14 13.19
CA LYS A 190 12.19 -19.75 14.47
C LYS A 190 12.54 -21.22 14.25
N GLU A 191 13.77 -21.62 14.61
CA GLU A 191 14.22 -23.01 14.44
C GLU A 191 13.38 -23.99 15.27
N LYS A 192 13.06 -25.15 14.69
CA LYS A 192 12.33 -26.21 15.40
C LYS A 192 13.14 -26.70 16.60
N GLY A 193 12.58 -26.55 17.80
CA GLY A 193 13.23 -26.93 19.05
C GLY A 193 14.02 -25.81 19.74
N PHE A 194 14.08 -24.62 19.15
CA PHE A 194 14.62 -23.43 19.84
C PHE A 194 13.61 -22.94 20.88
N SER A 195 13.92 -23.16 22.16
CA SER A 195 13.09 -22.71 23.29
C SER A 195 13.29 -21.24 23.65
N GLY A 196 14.24 -20.55 23.02
CA GLY A 196 14.47 -19.13 23.26
C GLY A 196 13.30 -18.27 22.80
N VAL A 197 13.07 -17.19 23.54
CA VAL A 197 12.01 -16.20 23.27
C VAL A 197 12.56 -14.89 22.69
N ILE A 198 13.88 -14.75 22.63
CA ILE A 198 14.59 -13.62 22.03
C ILE A 198 15.42 -14.13 20.85
N GLY A 199 15.41 -13.39 19.74
CA GLY A 199 16.27 -13.66 18.58
C GLY A 199 15.72 -13.09 17.28
N GLN A 200 16.50 -13.28 16.22
CA GLN A 200 16.17 -12.85 14.86
C GLN A 200 15.26 -13.89 14.19
N PHE A 201 13.96 -13.76 14.46
CA PHE A 201 12.89 -14.50 13.79
C PHE A 201 11.58 -13.72 13.86
N ALA A 202 10.67 -14.02 12.94
CA ALA A 202 9.36 -13.39 12.85
C ALA A 202 8.55 -13.53 14.15
N TRP A 203 7.67 -12.55 14.41
CA TRP A 203 6.69 -12.63 15.48
C TRP A 203 5.60 -13.64 15.14
N ASN A 204 4.99 -14.24 16.17
CA ASN A 204 3.78 -15.02 15.96
C ASN A 204 2.57 -14.09 15.75
N GLU A 205 1.47 -14.66 15.29
CA GLU A 205 0.25 -13.93 14.95
C GLU A 205 -0.28 -13.10 16.14
N GLU A 206 -0.44 -13.71 17.31
CA GLU A 206 -0.99 -13.06 18.52
C GLU A 206 -0.16 -11.84 18.95
N ASN A 207 1.16 -11.98 19.06
CA ASN A 207 2.03 -10.87 19.48
C ASN A 207 2.14 -9.80 18.38
N ALA A 208 2.11 -10.19 17.10
CA ALA A 208 2.09 -9.23 16.00
C ALA A 208 0.79 -8.41 16.00
N GLU A 209 -0.35 -9.04 16.33
CA GLU A 209 -1.67 -8.39 16.44
C GLU A 209 -1.66 -7.35 17.56
N GLU A 210 -1.19 -7.74 18.75
CA GLU A 210 -1.08 -6.85 19.91
C GLU A 210 -0.18 -5.64 19.60
N LEU A 211 1.02 -5.88 19.06
CA LEU A 211 1.95 -4.81 18.71
C LEU A 211 1.37 -3.87 17.65
N ALA A 212 0.75 -4.39 16.59
CA ALA A 212 0.15 -3.57 15.55
C ALA A 212 -1.02 -2.71 16.11
N SER A 213 -1.80 -3.26 17.03
CA SER A 213 -2.89 -2.54 17.70
C SER A 213 -2.36 -1.43 18.61
N GLU A 214 -1.33 -1.71 19.41
CA GLU A 214 -0.65 -0.71 20.22
C GLU A 214 -0.09 0.42 19.36
N TYR A 215 0.60 0.07 18.28
CA TYR A 215 1.17 1.03 17.33
C TYR A 215 0.11 1.98 16.78
N ASP A 216 -1.00 1.46 16.22
CA ASP A 216 -2.08 2.28 15.66
C ASP A 216 -2.70 3.21 16.72
N ASN A 217 -2.91 2.72 17.95
CA ASN A 217 -3.45 3.51 19.04
C ASN A 217 -2.50 4.63 19.48
N TYR A 218 -1.22 4.32 19.68
CA TYR A 218 -0.24 5.29 20.16
C TYR A 218 0.12 6.34 19.10
N VAL A 219 0.25 5.93 17.83
CA VAL A 219 0.42 6.87 16.70
C VAL A 219 -0.73 7.88 16.67
N ARG A 220 -1.99 7.43 16.75
CA ARG A 220 -3.15 8.34 16.72
C ARG A 220 -3.11 9.36 17.85
N ILE A 221 -2.77 8.92 19.07
CA ILE A 221 -2.67 9.80 20.24
C ILE A 221 -1.54 10.81 20.06
N LEU A 222 -0.35 10.37 19.61
CA LEU A 222 0.81 11.24 19.41
C LEU A 222 0.59 12.24 18.29
N GLN A 223 -0.01 11.83 17.16
CA GLN A 223 -0.41 12.74 16.10
C GLN A 223 -1.41 13.78 16.58
N TYR A 224 -2.43 13.37 17.34
CA TYR A 224 -3.38 14.31 17.96
C TYR A 224 -2.66 15.30 18.88
N TYR A 225 -1.77 14.81 19.74
CA TYR A 225 -1.00 15.63 20.66
C TYR A 225 -0.12 16.65 19.92
N LYS A 226 0.65 16.20 18.92
CA LYS A 226 1.51 17.06 18.09
C LYS A 226 0.70 18.14 17.37
N ASN A 227 -0.41 17.77 16.75
CA ASN A 227 -1.26 18.69 16.00
C ASN A 227 -2.01 19.71 16.86
N THR A 228 -2.36 19.36 18.10
CA THR A 228 -3.24 20.21 18.94
C THR A 228 -2.53 20.91 20.10
N ARG A 229 -1.41 20.37 20.58
CA ARG A 229 -0.71 20.87 21.78
C ARG A 229 0.68 21.42 21.49
N LEU A 230 1.38 20.87 20.51
CA LEU A 230 2.68 21.40 20.07
C LEU A 230 2.55 22.42 18.92
N GLY A 231 1.36 22.51 18.31
CA GLY A 231 1.12 23.30 17.11
C GLY A 231 1.72 22.63 15.87
N ARG A 232 1.18 22.92 14.69
CA ARG A 232 1.94 22.68 13.45
C ARG A 232 3.18 23.56 13.56
N LEU A 233 4.36 22.96 13.76
CA LEU A 233 5.61 23.64 13.44
C LEU A 233 5.50 23.94 11.94
N VAL A 234 5.13 25.18 11.63
CA VAL A 234 5.08 25.71 10.28
C VAL A 234 6.52 25.84 9.83
N GLU A 235 6.95 25.00 8.91
CA GLU A 235 7.89 25.35 7.84
C GLU A 235 7.29 24.93 6.50
#